data_AF-A0A536WU42-F1
#
_entry.id   AF-A0A536WU42-F1
#
_cell.length_a   1.000
_cell.length_b   1.000
_cell.length_c   1.000
_cell.angle_alpha   90.00
_cell.angle_beta   90.00
_cell.angle_gamma   90.00
#
_symmetry.space_group_name_H-M   'P 1'
#
loop_
_entity.id
_entity.type
_entity.pdbx_description
1 polymer ?
#
loop_
_entity_poly.entity_id
_entity_poly.type
_entity_poly.pdbx_seq_one_letter_code
_entity_poly.pdbx_strand_id
1 'polypeptide(L)' 'YTPAAKRKLGYYALPLLWRDDVIGWANLSVDGAKLVSRFGYVDGAPRERVFKSALDDELQRMRAFLGL' A
#
# COMPACT_ATOMS: atom_id res chain seq x y z
N TYR A 1 -16.49 17.93 -1.97
CA TYR A 1 -16.02 17.21 -3.17
C TYR A 1 -14.93 18.03 -3.83
N THR A 2 -13.66 17.65 -3.68
CA THR A 2 -12.51 18.45 -4.15
C THR A 2 -12.04 17.96 -5.53
N PRO A 3 -11.74 18.85 -6.50
CA PRO A 3 -11.65 18.49 -7.91
C PRO A 3 -10.38 17.70 -8.27
N ALA A 4 -10.51 16.91 -9.33
CA ALA A 4 -9.52 15.96 -9.82
C ALA A 4 -8.14 16.53 -10.21
N ALA A 5 -8.07 17.83 -10.53
CA ALA A 5 -6.89 18.44 -11.15
C ALA A 5 -5.77 18.82 -10.16
N LYS A 6 -5.96 18.67 -8.83
CA LYS A 6 -4.91 18.89 -7.82
C LYS A 6 -4.29 17.59 -7.26
N ARG A 7 -4.60 16.44 -7.86
CA ARG A 7 -4.17 15.12 -7.38
C ARG A 7 -2.70 14.86 -7.72
N LYS A 8 -1.78 15.22 -6.81
CA LYS A 8 -0.33 14.93 -6.92
C LYS A 8 0.09 13.57 -6.36
N LEU A 9 -0.80 12.88 -5.65
CA LEU A 9 -0.53 11.57 -5.05
C LEU A 9 -1.67 10.64 -5.46
N GLY A 10 -1.33 9.45 -5.95
CA GLY A 10 -2.27 8.44 -6.42
C GLY A 10 -3.37 8.17 -5.39
N TYR A 11 -4.52 7.70 -5.89
CA TYR A 11 -5.82 7.81 -5.23
C TYR A 11 -5.96 7.12 -3.86
N TYR A 12 -4.97 6.38 -3.36
CA TYR A 12 -5.05 5.70 -2.07
C TYR A 12 -3.67 5.57 -1.43
N ALA A 13 -3.26 6.60 -0.68
CA ALA A 13 -2.18 6.45 0.29
C ALA A 13 -2.76 5.75 1.51
N LEU A 14 -2.64 4.43 1.55
CA LEU A 14 -3.02 3.62 2.70
C LEU A 14 -1.93 3.77 3.78
N PRO A 15 -2.27 4.14 5.02
CA PRO A 15 -1.29 4.10 6.10
C PRO A 15 -0.84 2.65 6.28
N LEU A 16 0.47 2.46 6.38
CA LEU A 16 1.05 1.16 6.69
C LEU A 16 1.18 1.07 8.21
N LEU A 17 0.29 0.30 8.82
CA LEU A 17 0.31 0.07 10.26
C LEU A 17 1.08 -1.22 10.56
N TRP A 18 1.98 -1.15 11.53
CA TRP A 18 2.63 -2.32 12.08
C TRP A 18 2.58 -2.26 13.59
N ARG A 19 1.91 -3.25 14.19
CA ARG A 19 1.57 -3.27 15.62
C ARG A 19 0.78 -2.01 16.01
N ASP A 20 1.41 -1.07 16.72
CA ASP A 20 0.79 0.15 17.23
C ASP A 20 1.27 1.42 16.51
N ASP A 21 2.19 1.28 15.54
CA ASP A 21 2.83 2.41 14.88
C ASP A 21 2.50 2.50 13.39
N VAL A 22 2.32 3.74 12.92
CA VAL A 22 2.25 4.05 11.48
C VAL A 22 3.68 4.17 10.97
N ILE A 23 4.19 3.10 10.37
CA ILE A 23 5.56 3.00 9.89
C ILE A 23 5.77 3.62 8.50
N GLY A 24 4.69 3.96 7.81
CA GLY A 24 4.75 4.43 6.43
C GLY A 24 3.40 4.59 5.76
N TRP A 25 3.45 4.70 4.43
CA TRP A 25 2.29 4.74 3.56
C TRP A 25 2.52 3.85 2.33
N ALA A 26 1.44 3.32 1.78
CA ALA A 26 1.42 2.51 0.59
C ALA A 26 0.46 3.11 -0.43
N ASN A 27 0.94 3.40 -1.64
CA ASN A 27 0.09 3.72 -2.78
C ASN A 27 -0.12 2.46 -3.60
N LEU A 28 -1.38 2.02 -3.68
CA LEU A 28 -1.79 0.89 -4.49
C LEU A 28 -2.57 1.38 -5.70
N SER A 29 -2.15 0.94 -6.89
CA SER A 29 -2.81 1.21 -8.15
C SER A 29 -2.91 -0.08 -8.96
N VAL A 30 -3.98 -0.23 -9.73
CA VAL A 30 -4.11 -1.32 -10.70
C VAL A 30 -3.73 -0.79 -12.07
N ASP A 31 -2.76 -1.43 -12.72
CA ASP A 31 -2.36 -1.14 -14.10
C ASP A 31 -2.63 -2.40 -14.94
N GLY A 32 -3.72 -2.38 -15.71
CA GLY A 32 -4.21 -3.55 -16.44
C GLY A 32 -4.55 -4.71 -15.49
N ALA A 33 -3.81 -5.82 -15.61
CA ALA A 33 -3.93 -7.01 -14.76
C ALA A 33 -2.85 -7.09 -13.66
N LYS A 34 -2.18 -5.98 -13.35
CA LYS A 34 -1.09 -5.96 -12.36
C LYS A 34 -1.38 -4.96 -11.24
N LEU A 35 -1.25 -5.43 -10.00
CA LEU A 35 -1.24 -4.55 -8.83
C LEU A 35 0.14 -3.89 -8.73
N VAL A 36 0.18 -2.57 -8.87
CA VAL A 36 1.35 -1.73 -8.67
C VAL A 36 1.30 -1.14 -7.27
N SER A 37 2.19 -1.64 -6.40
CA SER A 37 2.33 -1.18 -5.02
C SER A 37 3.59 -0.34 -4.84
N ARG A 38 3.45 0.90 -4.36
CA ARG A 38 4.55 1.78 -3.98
C ARG A 38 4.51 2.05 -2.48
N PHE A 39 5.58 1.68 -1.78
CA PHE A 39 5.70 1.90 -0.35
C PHE A 39 6.65 3.08 -0.07
N GLY A 40 6.27 3.94 0.86
CA GLY A 40 7.13 4.94 1.48
C GLY A 40 7.18 4.69 2.98
N TYR A 41 8.37 4.46 3.52
CA TYR A 41 8.59 4.25 4.96
C TYR A 41 9.09 5.55 5.61
N VAL A 42 8.62 5.86 6.82
CA VAL A 42 9.03 7.08 7.54
C VAL A 42 10.43 6.88 8.15
N ASP A 43 10.61 5.81 8.92
CA ASP A 43 11.88 5.48 9.60
C ASP A 43 12.61 4.27 9.01
N GLY A 44 12.09 3.72 7.91
CA GLY A 44 12.61 2.53 7.22
C GLY A 44 11.71 1.31 7.38
N ALA A 45 11.90 0.33 6.49
CA ALA A 45 11.09 -0.89 6.50
C ALA A 45 11.48 -1.81 7.67
N PRO A 46 10.50 -2.36 8.42
CA PRO A 46 10.77 -3.40 9.39
C PRO A 46 11.48 -4.58 8.73
N ARG A 47 12.60 -5.02 9.32
CA ARG A 47 13.40 -6.15 8.80
C ARG A 47 12.84 -7.51 9.23
N GLU A 48 11.75 -7.51 9.99
CA GLU A 48 11.10 -8.73 10.50
C GLU A 48 10.49 -9.54 9.34
N ARG A 49 10.77 -10.86 9.32
CA ARG A 49 10.18 -11.77 8.32
C ARG A 49 8.65 -11.81 8.38
N VAL A 50 8.09 -11.64 9.58
CA VAL A 50 6.64 -11.61 9.81
C VAL A 50 6.00 -10.40 9.12
N PHE A 51 6.66 -9.24 9.15
CA PHE A 51 6.19 -8.04 8.45
C PHE A 51 6.12 -8.27 6.94
N LYS A 52 7.18 -8.84 6.35
CA LYS A 52 7.20 -9.15 4.91
C LYS A 52 6.10 -10.14 4.51
N SER A 53 5.86 -11.16 5.34
CA SER A 53 4.81 -12.15 5.08
C SER A 53 3.42 -11.53 5.18
N ALA A 54 3.15 -10.76 6.23
CA ALA A 54 1.87 -10.10 6.42
C ALA A 54 1.57 -9.07 5.31
N LEU A 55 2.60 -8.37 4.84
CA LEU A 55 2.48 -7.44 3.71
C LEU A 55 2.14 -8.18 2.40
N ASP A 56 2.78 -9.32 2.14
CA ASP A 56 2.50 -10.13 0.96
C ASP A 56 1.07 -10.70 0.99
N ASP A 57 0.63 -11.22 2.15
CA ASP A 57 -0.73 -11.71 2.36
C ASP A 57 -1.78 -10.61 2.11
N GLU A 58 -1.53 -9.38 2.56
CA GLU A 58 -2.43 -8.24 2.34
C GLU A 58 -2.47 -7.84 0.86
N LEU A 59 -1.33 -7.81 0.18
CA LEU A 59 -1.27 -7.55 -1.26
C LEU A 59 -2.01 -8.64 -2.05
N GLN A 60 -1.90 -9.90 -1.64
CA GLN A 60 -2.63 -11.01 -2.25
C GLN A 60 -4.14 -10.88 -2.02
N ARG A 61 -4.58 -10.51 -0.81
CA ARG A 61 -6.00 -10.18 -0.55
C ARG A 61 -6.49 -9.04 -1.43
N MET A 62 -5.69 -7.98 -1.61
CA MET A 62 -6.04 -6.86 -2.49
C MET A 62 -6.14 -7.31 -3.94
N ARG A 63 -5.24 -8.18 -4.43
CA ARG A 63 -5.34 -8.77 -5.78
C ARG A 63 -6.64 -9.55 -5.95
N ALA A 64 -6.94 -10.45 -5.01
CA ALA A 64 -8.16 -11.24 -5.04
C ALA A 64 -9.42 -10.36 -4.98
N PHE A 65 -9.43 -9.33 -4.13
CA PHE A 65 -10.52 -8.37 -4.01
C PHE A 65 -10.73 -7.58 -5.32
N LEU A 66 -9.65 -7.23 -6.01
CA LEU A 66 -9.68 -6.49 -7.28
C LEU A 66 -9.87 -7.40 -8.50
N GLY A 67 -9.94 -8.72 -8.31
CA GLY A 67 -10.10 -9.70 -9.39
C GLY A 67 -8.87 -9.87 -10.29
N LEU A 68 -7.67 -9.66 -9.73
CA LEU A 68 -6.36 -9.77 -10.40
C LEU A 68 -5.68 -11.12 -10.16
#